data_AF-A0A1I0JS75-F1
#
_entry.id   AF-A0A1I0JS75-F1
#
_cell.length_a   1.000
_cell.length_b   1.000
_cell.length_c   1.000
_cell.angle_alpha   90.00
_cell.angle_beta   90.00
_cell.angle_gamma   90.00
#
_symmetry.space_group_name_H-M   'P 1'
#
loop_
_entity.id
_entity.type
_entity.pdbx_description
1 polymer ?
#
loop_
_entity_poly.entity_id
_entity_poly.type
_entity_poly.pdbx_seq_one_letter_code
_entity_poly.pdbx_strand_id
1 'polypeptide(L)'
;MLTLLLLELLMTAPLTVEGPGVPEGVETLEGLRWKQRVLLLFPGEPGGPWQAQLQGLERARPELAERDVLVLIVGDTAGKDARVPDERQARARWKVAPGEGAAVLIGKDGGEKWRSPLPAPWEEMFPVIDAMPMRKQEQGG
;
A
#
# COMPACT_ATOMS: atom_id res chain seq x y z
N MET A 1 21.12 -59.87 -16.46
CA MET A 1 19.97 -59.28 -17.18
C MET A 1 18.87 -59.04 -16.14
N LEU A 2 18.64 -57.79 -15.73
CA LEU A 2 17.56 -56.93 -16.24
C LEU A 2 16.19 -57.49 -15.79
N THR A 3 15.26 -56.83 -15.09
CA THR A 3 14.90 -55.41 -14.88
C THR A 3 13.81 -55.43 -13.77
N LEU A 4 13.97 -54.79 -12.61
CA LEU A 4 13.34 -53.50 -12.23
C LEU A 4 11.90 -53.29 -12.74
N LEU A 5 10.94 -53.16 -11.81
CA LEU A 5 9.76 -52.28 -11.94
C LEU A 5 9.17 -52.02 -10.53
N LEU A 6 9.79 -51.05 -9.86
CA LEU A 6 9.28 -50.38 -8.66
C LEU A 6 8.23 -49.37 -9.15
N LEU A 7 6.97 -49.55 -8.79
CA LEU A 7 5.89 -48.64 -9.16
C LEU A 7 5.90 -47.47 -8.16
N GLU A 8 6.56 -46.38 -8.54
CA GLU A 8 6.59 -45.14 -7.75
C GLU A 8 5.24 -44.43 -7.85
N LEU A 9 4.49 -44.47 -6.74
CA LEU A 9 3.29 -43.68 -6.52
C LEU A 9 3.70 -42.21 -6.41
N LEU A 10 3.59 -41.47 -7.52
CA LEU A 10 3.87 -40.04 -7.58
C LEU A 10 2.81 -39.28 -6.78
N MET A 11 3.13 -38.95 -5.53
CA MET A 11 2.40 -37.99 -4.71
C MET A 11 2.53 -36.60 -5.36
N THR A 12 1.52 -36.18 -6.12
CA THR A 12 1.40 -34.77 -6.55
C THR A 12 1.11 -33.91 -5.32
N ALA A 13 2.15 -33.37 -4.70
CA ALA A 13 2.01 -32.27 -3.77
C ALA A 13 1.48 -31.03 -4.51
N PRO A 14 0.52 -30.27 -3.95
CA PRO A 14 0.13 -29.01 -4.56
C PRO A 14 1.35 -28.07 -4.53
N LEU A 15 1.69 -27.51 -5.69
CA LEU A 15 2.61 -26.38 -5.80
C LEU A 15 1.96 -25.18 -5.10
N THR A 16 2.14 -25.05 -3.78
CA THR A 16 1.94 -23.77 -3.13
C THR A 16 3.06 -22.87 -3.61
N VAL A 17 2.75 -22.03 -4.61
CA VAL A 17 3.59 -20.89 -4.97
C VAL A 17 3.48 -19.91 -3.81
N GLU A 18 4.35 -20.08 -2.82
CA GLU A 18 4.61 -19.07 -1.81
C GLU A 18 5.25 -17.89 -2.57
N GLY A 19 4.42 -16.92 -2.97
CA GLY A 19 4.94 -15.61 -3.38
C GLY A 19 5.86 -15.07 -2.27
N PRO A 20 6.80 -14.15 -2.56
CA PRO A 20 7.75 -13.66 -1.56
C PRO A 20 6.98 -13.20 -0.32
N GLY A 21 7.03 -14.01 0.73
CA GLY A 21 6.27 -13.79 1.95
C GLY A 21 6.75 -12.49 2.57
N VAL A 22 5.80 -11.65 2.99
CA VAL A 22 6.12 -10.51 3.84
C VAL A 22 6.82 -11.07 5.08
N PRO A 23 8.03 -10.59 5.45
CA PRO A 23 8.76 -11.15 6.57
C PRO A 23 7.92 -11.12 7.85
N GLU A 24 7.98 -12.20 8.63
CA GLU A 24 7.25 -12.32 9.89
C GLU A 24 7.56 -11.12 10.81
N GLY A 25 6.51 -10.51 11.38
CA GLY A 25 6.62 -9.33 12.24
C GLY A 25 6.46 -7.98 11.54
N VAL A 26 6.30 -7.95 10.22
CA VAL A 26 5.97 -6.72 9.49
C VAL A 26 4.46 -6.56 9.35
N GLU A 27 3.92 -5.44 9.81
CA GLU A 27 2.50 -5.14 9.73
C GLU A 27 2.07 -4.83 8.28
N THR A 28 1.44 -5.78 7.61
CA THR A 28 0.94 -5.56 6.23
C THR A 28 -0.07 -4.41 6.16
N LEU A 29 -0.37 -3.92 4.96
CA LEU A 29 -1.50 -3.01 4.74
C LEU A 29 -2.82 -3.56 5.31
N GLU A 30 -2.99 -4.88 5.29
CA GLU A 30 -4.13 -5.53 5.94
C GLU A 30 -4.06 -5.45 7.47
N GLY A 31 -2.88 -5.52 8.07
CA GLY A 31 -2.65 -5.32 9.51
C GLY A 31 -2.87 -3.88 9.99
N LEU A 32 -2.73 -2.90 9.09
CA LEU A 32 -3.02 -1.48 9.35
C LEU A 32 -4.52 -1.16 9.32
N ARG A 33 -5.37 -2.08 8.82
CA ARG A 33 -6.82 -1.90 8.81
C ARG A 33 -7.31 -1.61 10.22
N TRP A 34 -8.19 -0.63 10.30
CA TRP A 34 -8.82 -0.14 11.52
C TRP A 34 -7.90 0.56 12.51
N LYS A 35 -6.58 0.64 12.23
CA LYS A 35 -5.60 1.40 13.03
C LYS A 35 -5.36 2.77 12.42
N GLN A 36 -4.90 2.81 11.17
CA GLN A 36 -4.46 4.02 10.49
C GLN A 36 -5.03 4.10 9.07
N ARG A 37 -5.12 5.32 8.54
CA ARG A 37 -5.33 5.54 7.10
C ARG A 37 -3.97 5.44 6.43
N VAL A 38 -3.91 4.96 5.20
CA VAL A 38 -2.65 4.83 4.47
C VAL A 38 -2.71 5.70 3.22
N LEU A 39 -1.75 6.59 3.07
CA LEU A 39 -1.52 7.33 1.83
C LEU A 39 -0.35 6.67 1.09
N LEU A 40 -0.67 5.98 -0.01
CA LEU A 40 0.32 5.43 -0.92
C LEU A 40 0.75 6.50 -1.91
N LEU A 41 2.04 6.77 -1.99
CA LEU A 41 2.64 7.66 -2.99
C LEU A 41 3.43 6.82 -3.99
N PHE A 42 3.04 6.88 -5.25
CA PHE A 42 3.73 6.26 -6.37
C PHE A 42 4.60 7.32 -7.04
N PRO A 43 5.93 7.21 -7.00
CA PRO A 43 6.80 8.08 -7.77
C PRO A 43 6.54 7.90 -9.26
N GLY A 44 6.51 9.02 -9.99
CA GLY A 44 6.50 9.02 -11.44
C GLY A 44 7.91 9.01 -12.02
N GLU A 45 8.03 9.28 -13.32
CA GLU A 45 9.32 9.41 -13.98
C GLU A 45 10.19 10.54 -13.39
N PRO A 46 11.54 10.40 -13.44
CA PRO A 46 12.45 11.47 -13.06
C PRO A 46 12.17 12.79 -13.79
N GLY A 47 12.34 13.91 -13.10
CA GLY A 47 12.01 15.24 -13.64
C GLY A 47 10.52 15.59 -13.59
N GLY A 48 9.67 14.64 -13.17
CA GLY A 48 8.26 14.89 -12.90
C GLY A 48 8.00 15.64 -11.58
N PRO A 49 6.73 15.73 -11.16
CA PRO A 49 6.30 16.54 -10.01
C PRO A 49 6.70 15.98 -8.63
N TRP A 50 7.51 14.92 -8.58
CA TRP A 50 7.88 14.21 -7.35
C TRP A 50 8.54 15.13 -6.31
N GLN A 51 9.42 16.03 -6.73
CA GLN A 51 10.10 16.93 -5.79
C GLN A 51 9.13 17.94 -5.18
N ALA A 52 8.21 18.50 -5.98
CA ALA A 52 7.16 19.37 -5.48
C ALA A 52 6.22 18.63 -4.51
N GLN A 53 5.92 17.37 -4.83
CA GLN A 53 5.13 16.49 -3.97
C GLN A 53 5.76 16.30 -2.58
N LEU A 54 7.06 15.99 -2.52
CA LEU A 54 7.77 15.82 -1.24
C LEU A 54 7.80 17.13 -0.42
N GLN A 55 8.00 18.27 -1.06
CA GLN A 55 7.93 19.56 -0.37
C GLN A 55 6.52 19.87 0.17
N GLY A 56 5.49 19.54 -0.61
CA GLY A 56 4.10 19.65 -0.15
C GLY A 56 3.83 18.72 1.04
N LEU A 57 4.36 17.50 0.99
CA LEU A 57 4.22 16.50 2.04
C LEU A 57 4.80 16.98 3.37
N GLU A 58 5.99 17.58 3.37
CA GLU A 58 6.59 18.13 4.60
C GLU A 58 5.74 19.22 5.23
N ARG A 59 5.08 20.05 4.42
CA ARG A 59 4.17 21.10 4.92
C ARG A 59 2.89 20.52 5.50
N ALA A 60 2.34 19.47 4.89
CA ALA A 60 1.11 18.81 5.30
C ALA A 60 1.28 17.77 6.43
N ARG A 61 2.51 17.54 6.89
CA ARG A 61 2.83 16.53 7.91
C ARG A 61 2.02 16.68 9.20
N PRO A 62 1.81 17.89 9.76
CA PRO A 62 0.96 18.07 10.95
C PRO A 62 -0.48 17.62 10.71
N GLU A 63 -1.10 18.06 9.61
CA GLU A 63 -2.50 17.79 9.28
C GLU A 63 -2.75 16.31 8.96
N LEU A 64 -1.76 15.63 8.38
CA LEU A 64 -1.76 14.18 8.17
C LEU A 64 -1.67 13.41 9.49
N ALA A 65 -0.82 13.88 10.42
CA ALA A 65 -0.67 13.26 11.74
C ALA A 65 -1.95 13.38 12.58
N GLU A 66 -2.59 14.55 12.60
CA GLU A 66 -3.89 14.77 13.27
C GLU A 66 -4.99 13.82 12.78
N ARG A 67 -4.85 13.30 11.56
CA ARG A 67 -5.84 12.44 10.89
C ARG A 67 -5.44 10.96 10.85
N ASP A 68 -4.43 10.56 11.62
CA ASP A 68 -3.85 9.21 11.64
C ASP A 68 -3.48 8.69 10.23
N VAL A 69 -2.89 9.53 9.38
CA VAL A 69 -2.47 9.13 8.03
C VAL A 69 -1.00 8.68 8.05
N LEU A 70 -0.79 7.40 7.77
CA LEU A 70 0.51 6.83 7.49
C LEU A 70 0.85 7.02 6.01
N VAL A 71 1.98 7.64 5.72
CA VAL A 71 2.44 7.87 4.35
C VAL A 71 3.46 6.82 3.98
N LEU A 72 3.23 6.14 2.86
CA LEU A 72 4.09 5.07 2.37
C LEU A 72 4.47 5.36 0.91
N ILE A 73 5.76 5.34 0.61
CA ILE A 73 6.28 5.60 -0.73
C ILE A 73 6.56 4.25 -1.41
N VAL A 74 5.94 4.03 -2.56
CA VAL A 74 6.10 2.81 -3.34
C VAL A 74 7.45 2.83 -4.06
N GLY A 75 8.21 1.74 -3.93
CA GLY A 75 9.53 1.62 -4.55
C GLY A 75 10.64 2.38 -3.84
N ASP A 76 10.39 2.97 -2.65
CA ASP A 76 11.48 3.53 -1.85
C ASP A 76 12.36 2.41 -1.28
N THR A 77 13.50 2.20 -1.94
CA THR A 77 14.49 1.19 -1.58
C THR A 77 15.42 1.64 -0.45
N ALA A 78 15.45 2.93 -0.09
CA ALA A 78 16.39 3.47 0.89
C ALA A 78 15.99 3.16 2.34
N GLY A 79 14.73 2.83 2.58
CA GLY A 79 14.25 2.40 3.89
C GLY A 79 13.00 1.55 3.72
N LYS A 80 13.17 0.29 3.30
CA LYS A 80 12.09 -0.70 3.07
C LYS A 80 11.10 -0.67 4.23
N ASP A 81 10.07 0.14 4.08
CA ASP A 81 8.89 0.02 4.89
C ASP A 81 8.22 -1.24 4.38
N ALA A 82 8.52 -2.37 5.02
CA ALA A 82 8.12 -3.68 4.55
C ALA A 82 6.59 -3.87 4.51
N ARG A 83 5.84 -2.88 5.01
CA ARG A 83 4.39 -2.77 4.90
C ARG A 83 3.95 -2.45 3.46
N VAL A 84 4.84 -1.88 2.65
CA VAL A 84 4.62 -1.61 1.22
C VAL A 84 4.89 -2.88 0.41
N PRO A 85 3.93 -3.35 -0.40
CA PRO A 85 4.18 -4.44 -1.34
C PRO A 85 5.31 -4.08 -2.31
N ASP A 86 5.90 -5.09 -2.94
CA ASP A 86 6.79 -4.88 -4.09
C ASP A 86 6.16 -3.88 -5.09
N GLU A 87 6.98 -2.99 -5.67
CA GLU A 87 6.50 -1.91 -6.52
C GLU A 87 5.60 -2.41 -7.66
N ARG A 88 5.99 -3.51 -8.31
CA ARG A 88 5.20 -4.09 -9.42
C ARG A 88 3.85 -4.58 -8.91
N GLN A 89 3.83 -5.26 -7.76
CA GLN A 89 2.60 -5.73 -7.14
C GLN A 89 1.69 -4.58 -6.71
N ALA A 90 2.27 -3.54 -6.12
CA ALA A 90 1.53 -2.34 -5.72
C ALA A 90 0.91 -1.64 -6.94
N ARG A 91 1.72 -1.33 -7.95
CA ARG A 91 1.23 -0.69 -9.19
C ARG A 91 0.11 -1.50 -9.85
N ALA A 92 0.23 -2.82 -9.89
CA ALA A 92 -0.83 -3.69 -10.40
C ALA A 92 -2.12 -3.63 -9.53
N ARG A 93 -1.99 -3.70 -8.20
CA ARG A 93 -3.13 -3.67 -7.26
C ARG A 93 -3.92 -2.37 -7.35
N TRP A 94 -3.24 -1.24 -7.47
CA TRP A 94 -3.86 0.10 -7.55
C TRP A 94 -3.98 0.66 -8.96
N LYS A 95 -3.71 -0.17 -9.98
CA LYS A 95 -3.83 0.16 -11.41
C LYS A 95 -3.09 1.45 -11.79
N VAL A 96 -1.88 1.63 -11.26
CA VAL A 96 -0.99 2.75 -11.60
C VAL A 96 -0.04 2.30 -12.69
N ALA A 97 0.03 3.03 -13.81
CA ALA A 97 0.91 2.66 -14.91
C ALA A 97 2.39 2.78 -14.52
N PRO A 98 3.30 2.04 -15.17
CA PRO A 98 4.74 2.28 -15.03
C PRO A 98 5.08 3.73 -15.39
N GLY A 99 5.89 4.40 -14.55
CA GLY A 99 6.26 5.80 -14.75
C GLY A 99 5.19 6.83 -14.37
N GLU A 100 3.95 6.40 -14.08
CA GLU A 100 2.90 7.30 -13.62
C GLU A 100 3.08 7.63 -12.13
N GLY A 101 3.02 8.94 -11.84
CA GLY A 101 3.00 9.45 -10.47
C GLY A 101 1.57 9.56 -9.96
N ALA A 102 1.27 8.93 -8.83
CA ALA A 102 -0.06 8.93 -8.23
C ALA A 102 -0.01 9.00 -6.70
N ALA A 103 -1.06 9.54 -6.10
CA ALA A 103 -1.37 9.41 -4.68
C ALA A 103 -2.67 8.64 -4.52
N VAL A 104 -2.70 7.66 -3.62
CA VAL A 104 -3.88 6.84 -3.33
C VAL A 104 -4.11 6.78 -1.83
N LEU A 105 -5.25 7.27 -1.38
CA LEU A 105 -5.66 7.21 0.02
C LEU A 105 -6.49 5.96 0.27
N ILE A 106 -6.04 5.15 1.20
CA ILE A 106 -6.72 3.97 1.72
C ILE A 106 -7.29 4.29 3.10
N GLY A 107 -8.59 4.08 3.26
CA GLY A 107 -9.29 4.28 4.52
C GLY A 107 -8.91 3.23 5.56
N LYS A 108 -9.32 3.46 6.82
CA LYS A 108 -9.19 2.46 7.90
C LYS A 108 -9.96 1.17 7.59
N ASP A 109 -10.95 1.20 6.71
CA ASP A 109 -11.66 0.01 6.23
C ASP A 109 -10.88 -0.80 5.18
N GLY A 110 -9.75 -0.30 4.69
CA GLY A 110 -8.94 -0.90 3.63
C GLY A 110 -9.40 -0.59 2.21
N GLY A 111 -10.45 0.23 2.04
CA GLY A 111 -10.92 0.66 0.73
C GLY A 111 -10.18 1.90 0.23
N GLU A 112 -10.02 2.02 -1.09
CA GLU A 112 -9.59 3.27 -1.72
C GLU A 112 -10.68 4.34 -1.52
N LYS A 113 -10.27 5.50 -1.00
CA LYS A 113 -11.17 6.63 -0.69
C LYS A 113 -10.94 7.83 -1.58
N TRP A 114 -9.71 7.98 -2.06
CA TRP A 114 -9.34 9.09 -2.92
C TRP A 114 -8.10 8.72 -3.73
N ARG A 115 -8.01 9.28 -4.93
CA ARG A 115 -6.83 9.18 -5.79
C ARG A 115 -6.60 10.49 -6.53
N SER A 116 -5.34 10.80 -6.80
CA SER A 116 -4.95 11.95 -7.61
C SER A 116 -3.64 11.69 -8.35
N PRO A 117 -3.43 12.29 -9.54
CA PRO A 117 -2.08 12.42 -10.09
C PRO A 117 -1.20 13.27 -9.15
N LEU A 118 0.11 13.23 -9.39
CA LEU A 118 1.05 14.13 -8.73
C LEU A 118 1.21 15.44 -9.52
N PRO A 119 1.45 16.59 -8.86
CA PRO A 119 1.42 16.75 -7.41
C PRO A 119 -0.01 16.68 -6.88
N ALA A 120 -0.19 15.96 -5.77
CA ALA A 120 -1.50 15.69 -5.20
C ALA A 120 -1.97 16.90 -4.35
N PRO A 121 -3.19 17.41 -4.56
CA PRO A 121 -3.73 18.52 -3.78
C PRO A 121 -4.24 18.02 -2.42
N TRP A 122 -3.43 18.21 -1.36
CA TRP A 122 -3.77 17.76 -0.01
C TRP A 122 -5.09 18.35 0.52
N GLU A 123 -5.37 19.59 0.17
CA GLU A 123 -6.59 20.31 0.56
C GLU A 123 -7.87 19.66 0.00
N GLU A 124 -7.78 18.91 -1.11
CA GLU A 124 -8.90 18.14 -1.64
C GLU A 124 -9.04 16.77 -0.93
N MET A 125 -7.93 16.24 -0.41
CA MET A 125 -7.91 14.96 0.31
C MET A 125 -8.45 15.09 1.73
N PHE A 126 -8.16 16.18 2.46
CA PHE A 126 -8.58 16.33 3.86
C PHE A 126 -10.11 16.30 4.06
N PRO A 127 -10.94 16.97 3.24
CA PRO A 127 -12.40 16.85 3.32
C PRO A 127 -12.89 15.41 3.12
N VAL A 128 -12.22 14.63 2.26
CA VAL A 128 -12.54 13.21 2.08
C VAL A 128 -12.24 12.42 3.35
N ILE A 129 -11.13 12.73 4.04
CA ILE A 129 -10.76 12.13 5.32
C ILE A 129 -11.76 12.48 6.43
N ASP A 130 -12.15 13.75 6.50
CA ASP A 130 -13.02 14.30 7.54
C ASP A 130 -14.47 13.81 7.36
N ALA A 131 -14.88 13.53 6.12
CA ALA A 131 -16.17 12.90 5.80
C ALA A 131 -16.18 11.38 6.08
N MET A 132 -15.03 10.74 6.32
CA MET A 132 -15.02 9.33 6.69
C MET A 132 -15.63 9.20 8.08
N PRO A 133 -16.56 8.26 8.30
CA PRO A 133 -17.01 7.98 9.65
C PRO A 133 -15.78 7.60 10.47
N MET A 134 -15.45 8.40 11.50
CA MET A 134 -14.76 7.84 12.65
C MET A 134 -15.56 6.59 13.01
N ARG A 135 -14.88 5.45 13.22
CA ARG A 135 -15.58 4.27 13.74
C ARG A 135 -16.35 4.78 14.96
N LYS A 136 -17.67 4.86 14.83
CA LYS A 136 -18.58 4.95 15.97
C LYS A 136 -18.45 3.60 16.66
N GLN A 137 -17.36 3.43 17.39
CA GLN A 137 -17.38 2.65 18.59
C GLN A 137 -17.47 3.63 19.75
N GLU A 138 -18.47 4.51 19.72
CA GLU A 138 -18.93 5.13 20.95
C GLU A 138 -20.46 5.16 20.97
N GLN A 139 -20.96 4.35 21.91
CA GLN A 139 -21.91 4.77 22.92
C GLN A 139 -23.30 5.18 22.41
N GLY A 140 -24.23 4.22 22.46
CA GLY A 140 -25.64 4.53 22.41
C GLY A 140 -26.52 3.27 22.45
N GLY A 141 -26.91 2.85 23.65
CA GLY A 141 -28.06 1.97 23.90
C GLY A 141 -27.73 0.62 24.49
#